data_AF-A0A1C5BKS3-F1
#
_entry.id   AF-A0A1C5BKS3-F1
#
_cell.length_a   1.000
_cell.length_b   1.000
_cell.length_c   1.000
_cell.angle_alpha   90.00
_cell.angle_beta   90.00
_cell.angle_gamma   90.00
#
_symmetry.space_group_name_H-M   'P 1'
#
loop_
_entity.id
_entity.type
_entity.pdbx_description
1 polymer ?
#
loop_
_entity_poly.entity_id
_entity_poly.type
_entity_poly.pdbx_seq_one_letter_code
_entity_poly.pdbx_strand_id
1 'polypeptide(L)'
;AETLYRQAAEADYAGALIPLARIREQAGDLEGAETLYWQAAEVSHPDALPGLARMRERVGDRVGARALARQAADAGEPYALFRLAQMREQAGDLEDAETLYRQAADVGESFLSIERRWPYGLDPDGSPTPPWF
;
A
#
# COMPACT_ATOMS: atom_id res chain seq x y z
N ALA A 1 16.23 -19.62 9.64
CA ALA A 1 17.13 -18.46 9.65
C ALA A 1 17.34 -17.90 8.25
N GLU A 2 17.76 -18.70 7.27
CA GLU A 2 18.02 -18.25 5.88
C GLU A 2 16.80 -17.61 5.18
N THR A 3 15.60 -18.14 5.39
CA THR A 3 14.35 -17.58 4.85
C THR A 3 14.01 -16.22 5.45
N LEU A 4 14.28 -16.02 6.75
CA LEU A 4 14.05 -14.75 7.45
C LEU A 4 15.06 -13.68 6.99
N TYR A 5 16.32 -14.05 6.78
CA TYR A 5 17.32 -13.14 6.23
C TYR A 5 17.02 -12.75 4.78
N ARG A 6 16.49 -13.68 3.97
CA ARG A 6 16.05 -13.38 2.60
C ARG A 6 14.86 -12.44 2.59
N GLN A 7 13.84 -12.70 3.41
CA GLN A 7 12.68 -11.81 3.54
C GLN A 7 13.06 -10.43 4.06
N ALA A 8 13.97 -10.35 5.03
CA ALA A 8 14.46 -9.06 5.54
C ALA A 8 15.26 -8.29 4.48
N ALA A 9 16.12 -8.98 3.71
CA ALA A 9 16.87 -8.36 2.62
C ALA A 9 15.97 -7.92 1.45
N GLU A 10 14.95 -8.71 1.12
CA GLU A 10 13.93 -8.36 0.14
C GLU A 10 13.06 -7.18 0.62
N ALA A 11 12.72 -7.12 1.91
CA ALA A 11 12.01 -6.00 2.51
C ALA A 11 12.86 -4.71 2.57
N ASP A 12 14.15 -4.81 2.91
CA ASP A 12 15.11 -3.68 2.86
C ASP A 12 15.30 -3.19 1.42
N TYR A 13 15.35 -4.11 0.46
CA TYR A 13 15.41 -3.78 -0.97
C TYR A 13 14.11 -3.10 -1.43
N ALA A 14 12.95 -3.65 -1.06
CA ALA A 14 11.64 -3.08 -1.36
C ALA A 14 11.45 -1.68 -0.77
N GLY A 15 11.91 -1.48 0.47
CA GLY A 15 11.89 -0.21 1.17
C GLY A 15 12.73 0.87 0.49
N ALA A 16 13.79 0.48 -0.24
CA ALA A 16 14.61 1.40 -1.03
C ALA A 16 14.00 1.74 -2.41
N LEU A 17 13.15 0.87 -2.96
CA LEU A 17 12.50 1.09 -4.26
C LEU A 17 11.52 2.27 -4.23
N ILE A 18 10.75 2.45 -3.14
CA ILE A 18 9.75 3.52 -3.02
C ILE A 18 10.39 4.93 -3.01
N PRO A 19 11.43 5.22 -2.19
CA PRO A 19 12.15 6.47 -2.26
C PRO A 19 12.79 6.72 -3.62
N LEU A 20 13.38 5.69 -4.24
CA LEU A 20 13.99 5.81 -5.55
C LEU A 20 12.97 6.14 -6.64
N ALA A 21 11.80 5.50 -6.61
CA ALA A 21 10.68 5.78 -7.51
C ALA A 21 10.23 7.24 -7.39
N ARG A 22 10.10 7.76 -6.15
CA ARG A 22 9.75 9.17 -5.91
C ARG A 22 10.80 10.14 -6.44
N ILE A 23 12.09 9.81 -6.31
CA ILE A 23 13.18 10.64 -6.85
C ILE A 23 13.10 10.68 -8.39
N ARG A 24 12.87 9.53 -9.05
CA ARG A 24 12.70 9.46 -10.50
C ARG A 24 11.49 10.24 -10.98
N GLU A 25 10.36 10.13 -10.28
CA GLU A 25 9.15 10.89 -10.57
C GLU A 25 9.40 12.41 -10.45
N GLN A 26 10.11 12.86 -9.41
CA GLN A 26 10.47 14.27 -9.23
C GLN A 26 11.43 14.77 -10.31
N ALA A 27 12.30 13.90 -10.82
CA ALA A 27 13.19 14.20 -11.94
C ALA A 27 12.47 14.18 -13.31
N GLY A 28 11.18 13.83 -13.36
CA GLY A 28 10.39 13.71 -14.60
C GLY A 28 10.56 12.37 -15.33
N ASP A 29 11.34 11.45 -14.77
CA ASP A 29 11.52 10.08 -15.28
C ASP A 29 10.38 9.19 -14.78
N LEU A 30 9.21 9.36 -15.41
CA LEU A 30 7.99 8.65 -15.03
C LEU A 30 8.06 7.15 -15.36
N GLU A 31 8.74 6.79 -16.44
CA GLU A 31 8.88 5.39 -16.88
C GLU A 31 9.82 4.61 -15.92
N GLY A 32 10.91 5.25 -15.48
CA GLY A 32 11.78 4.73 -14.44
C GLY A 32 11.08 4.64 -13.07
N ALA A 33 10.27 5.64 -12.71
CA ALA A 33 9.47 5.60 -11.48
C ALA A 33 8.43 4.46 -11.50
N GLU A 34 7.73 4.28 -12.62
CA GLU A 34 6.76 3.21 -12.81
C GLU A 34 7.39 1.82 -12.66
N THR A 35 8.56 1.61 -13.28
CA THR A 35 9.29 0.35 -13.18
C THR A 35 9.62 0.01 -11.72
N LEU A 36 10.11 1.00 -10.97
CA LEU A 36 10.48 0.82 -9.57
C LEU A 36 9.25 0.55 -8.67
N TYR A 37 8.12 1.20 -8.94
CA TYR A 37 6.91 0.89 -8.22
C TYR A 37 6.37 -0.51 -8.55
N TRP A 38 6.46 -0.98 -9.81
CA TRP A 38 6.09 -2.35 -10.15
C TRP A 38 6.99 -3.37 -9.45
N GLN A 39 8.29 -3.14 -9.40
CA GLN A 39 9.22 -3.99 -8.64
C GLN A 39 8.87 -4.03 -7.14
N ALA A 40 8.45 -2.88 -6.57
CA ALA A 40 7.97 -2.83 -5.19
C ALA A 40 6.64 -3.59 -5.02
N ALA A 41 5.76 -3.59 -6.04
CA ALA A 41 4.51 -4.33 -6.02
C ALA A 41 4.72 -5.84 -6.14
N GLU A 42 5.73 -6.30 -6.89
CA GLU A 42 6.10 -7.72 -7.01
C GLU A 42 6.48 -8.34 -5.66
N VAL A 43 7.08 -7.55 -4.78
CA VAL A 43 7.41 -7.94 -3.40
C VAL A 43 6.33 -7.52 -2.38
N SER A 44 5.14 -7.17 -2.86
CA SER A 44 3.97 -6.79 -2.05
C SER A 44 4.22 -5.62 -1.09
N HIS A 45 5.05 -4.65 -1.49
CA HIS A 45 5.25 -3.45 -0.69
C HIS A 45 3.98 -2.59 -0.67
N PRO A 46 3.48 -2.19 0.52
CA PRO A 46 2.16 -1.52 0.67
C PRO A 46 2.08 -0.19 -0.10
N ASP A 47 3.17 0.57 -0.15
CA ASP A 47 3.22 1.87 -0.86
C ASP A 47 3.36 1.77 -2.39
N ALA A 48 3.53 0.58 -2.96
CA ALA A 48 3.82 0.42 -4.39
C ALA A 48 2.64 0.81 -5.29
N LEU A 49 1.50 0.15 -5.10
CA LEU A 49 0.29 0.41 -5.87
C LEU A 49 -0.30 1.82 -5.61
N PRO A 50 -0.33 2.35 -4.37
CA PRO A 50 -0.64 3.76 -4.13
C PRO A 50 0.30 4.73 -4.84
N GLY A 51 1.59 4.40 -4.92
CA GLY A 51 2.59 5.16 -5.66
C GLY A 51 2.27 5.25 -7.16
N LEU A 52 1.97 4.11 -7.79
CA LEU A 52 1.55 4.04 -9.19
C LEU A 52 0.26 4.82 -9.45
N ALA A 53 -0.75 4.63 -8.60
CA ALA A 53 -2.04 5.32 -8.74
C ALA A 53 -1.87 6.84 -8.71
N ARG A 54 -1.08 7.37 -7.75
CA ARG A 54 -0.76 8.79 -7.66
C ARG A 54 -0.01 9.30 -8.88
N MET A 55 0.95 8.53 -9.40
CA MET A 55 1.69 8.91 -10.61
C MET A 55 0.74 9.01 -11.82
N ARG A 56 -0.14 8.01 -12.00
CA ARG A 56 -1.16 7.99 -13.07
C ARG A 56 -2.14 9.15 -12.98
N GLU A 57 -2.56 9.55 -11.78
CA GLU A 57 -3.36 10.77 -11.60
C GLU A 57 -2.62 12.04 -12.03
N ARG A 58 -1.33 12.17 -11.70
CA ARG A 58 -0.54 13.37 -12.05
C ARG A 58 -0.36 13.55 -13.55
N VAL A 59 -0.31 12.44 -14.31
CA VAL A 59 -0.24 12.48 -15.78
C VAL A 59 -1.62 12.53 -16.45
N GLY A 60 -2.71 12.59 -15.67
CA GLY A 60 -4.09 12.66 -16.17
C GLY A 60 -4.71 11.32 -16.55
N ASP A 61 -4.01 10.20 -16.34
CA ASP A 61 -4.53 8.85 -16.56
C ASP A 61 -5.41 8.39 -15.39
N ARG A 62 -6.60 8.99 -15.32
CA ARG A 62 -7.60 8.69 -14.28
C ARG A 62 -8.11 7.25 -14.35
N VAL A 63 -8.13 6.65 -15.53
CA VAL A 63 -8.60 5.26 -15.73
C VAL A 63 -7.58 4.28 -15.15
N GLY A 64 -6.30 4.45 -15.48
CA GLY A 64 -5.21 3.65 -14.93
C GLY A 64 -5.07 3.82 -13.42
N ALA A 65 -5.17 5.05 -12.92
CA ALA A 65 -5.15 5.32 -11.48
C ALA A 65 -6.26 4.58 -10.72
N ARG A 66 -7.48 4.57 -11.27
CA ARG A 66 -8.63 3.88 -10.67
C ARG A 66 -8.48 2.36 -10.69
N ALA A 67 -7.90 1.80 -11.76
CA ALA A 67 -7.60 0.37 -11.84
C ALA A 67 -6.58 -0.06 -10.78
N LEU A 68 -5.51 0.72 -10.61
CA LEU A 68 -4.49 0.48 -9.59
C LEU A 68 -5.02 0.65 -8.17
N ALA A 69 -5.82 1.69 -7.91
CA ALA A 69 -6.48 1.89 -6.62
C ALA A 69 -7.42 0.72 -6.29
N ARG A 70 -8.11 0.15 -7.28
CA ARG A 70 -8.93 -1.04 -7.10
C ARG A 70 -8.11 -2.28 -6.80
N GLN A 71 -7.02 -2.52 -7.52
CA GLN A 71 -6.13 -3.65 -7.24
C GLN A 71 -5.52 -3.57 -5.83
N ALA A 72 -5.18 -2.38 -5.37
CA ALA A 72 -4.68 -2.17 -4.02
C ALA A 72 -5.78 -2.30 -2.94
N ALA A 73 -7.00 -1.89 -3.26
CA ALA A 73 -8.17 -2.14 -2.42
C ALA A 73 -8.49 -3.64 -2.30
N ASP A 74 -8.39 -4.39 -3.41
CA ASP A 74 -8.57 -5.84 -3.44
C ASP A 74 -7.46 -6.57 -2.64
N ALA A 75 -6.28 -5.95 -2.52
CA ALA A 75 -5.20 -6.41 -1.64
C ALA A 75 -5.42 -6.02 -0.15
N GLY A 76 -6.49 -5.29 0.16
CA GLY A 76 -6.84 -4.90 1.52
C GLY A 76 -6.07 -3.70 2.06
N GLU A 77 -5.39 -2.92 1.22
CA GLU A 77 -4.60 -1.77 1.68
C GLU A 77 -5.52 -0.61 2.12
N PRO A 78 -5.52 -0.19 3.40
CA PRO A 78 -6.43 0.82 3.93
C PRO A 78 -6.35 2.16 3.19
N TYR A 79 -5.12 2.57 2.83
CA TYR A 79 -4.88 3.82 2.13
C TYR A 79 -5.43 3.79 0.69
N ALA A 80 -5.37 2.63 0.03
CA ALA A 80 -5.93 2.46 -1.31
C ALA A 80 -7.45 2.49 -1.32
N LEU A 81 -8.08 1.84 -0.33
CA LEU A 81 -9.53 1.90 -0.10
C LEU A 81 -9.99 3.35 0.09
N PHE A 82 -9.27 4.12 0.92
CA PHE A 82 -9.55 5.54 1.14
C PHE A 82 -9.42 6.38 -0.14
N ARG A 83 -8.38 6.15 -0.95
CA ARG A 83 -8.19 6.88 -2.22
C ARG A 83 -9.23 6.51 -3.26
N LEU A 84 -9.64 5.25 -3.34
CA LEU A 84 -10.72 4.80 -4.22
C LEU A 84 -12.05 5.43 -3.81
N ALA A 85 -12.31 5.55 -2.50
CA ALA A 85 -13.49 6.24 -1.97
C ALA A 85 -13.52 7.72 -2.38
N GLN A 86 -12.40 8.44 -2.25
CA GLN A 86 -12.29 9.84 -2.70
C GLN A 86 -12.56 10.00 -4.21
N MET A 87 -12.07 9.07 -5.03
CA MET A 87 -12.35 9.10 -6.47
C MET A 87 -13.82 8.87 -6.78
N ARG A 88 -14.50 7.99 -6.04
CA ARG A 88 -15.94 7.72 -6.19
C ARG A 88 -16.80 8.90 -5.77
N GLU A 89 -16.44 9.52 -4.66
CA GLU A 89 -17.06 10.76 -4.17
C GLU A 89 -16.96 11.89 -5.21
N GLN A 90 -15.77 12.09 -5.79
CA GLN A 90 -15.57 13.07 -6.87
C GLN A 90 -16.35 12.75 -8.15
N ALA A 91 -16.65 11.47 -8.40
CA ALA A 91 -17.49 11.02 -9.51
C ALA A 91 -19.00 11.12 -9.22
N GLY A 92 -19.40 11.55 -8.02
CA GLY A 92 -20.79 11.64 -7.58
C GLY A 92 -21.39 10.31 -7.08
N ASP A 93 -20.56 9.27 -6.95
CA ASP A 93 -20.94 7.93 -6.54
C ASP A 93 -20.75 7.76 -5.02
N LEU A 94 -21.60 8.46 -4.27
CA LEU A 94 -21.45 8.64 -2.82
C LEU A 94 -21.68 7.33 -2.02
N GLU A 95 -22.53 6.43 -2.51
CA GLU A 95 -22.86 5.17 -1.83
C GLU A 95 -21.70 4.16 -1.91
N ASP A 96 -21.07 4.04 -3.09
CA ASP A 96 -19.83 3.27 -3.27
C ASP A 96 -18.68 3.89 -2.44
N ALA A 97 -18.58 5.22 -2.41
CA ALA A 97 -17.55 5.93 -1.64
C ALA A 97 -17.67 5.66 -0.14
N GLU A 98 -18.88 5.74 0.42
CA GLU A 98 -19.12 5.46 1.85
C GLU A 98 -18.75 4.01 2.22
N THR A 99 -19.10 3.05 1.36
CA THR A 99 -18.75 1.64 1.57
C THR A 99 -17.23 1.44 1.62
N LEU A 100 -16.50 2.08 0.70
CA LEU A 100 -15.05 2.02 0.64
C LEU A 100 -14.37 2.73 1.82
N TYR A 101 -14.91 3.87 2.27
CA TYR A 101 -14.43 4.56 3.48
C TYR A 101 -14.61 3.69 4.73
N ARG A 102 -15.73 2.98 4.84
CA ARG A 102 -16.01 2.08 5.96
C ARG A 102 -15.07 0.88 5.95
N GLN A 103 -14.82 0.28 4.78
CA GLN A 103 -13.81 -0.78 4.63
C GLN A 103 -12.40 -0.30 4.98
N ALA A 104 -12.00 0.91 4.54
CA ALA A 104 -10.71 1.49 4.91
C ALA A 104 -10.57 1.67 6.44
N ALA A 105 -11.65 2.11 7.10
CA ALA A 105 -11.69 2.27 8.55
C ALA A 105 -11.63 0.92 9.27
N ASP A 106 -12.36 -0.10 8.82
CA ASP A 106 -12.39 -1.43 9.45
C ASP A 106 -11.02 -2.15 9.36
N VAL A 107 -10.34 -2.04 8.21
CA VAL A 107 -8.98 -2.58 8.07
C VAL A 107 -7.97 -1.74 8.86
N GLY A 108 -8.11 -0.41 8.84
CA GLY A 108 -7.26 0.49 9.63
C GLY A 108 -7.40 0.27 11.14
N GLU A 109 -8.62 0.04 11.63
CA GLU A 109 -8.93 -0.33 13.02
C GLU A 109 -8.40 -1.73 13.35
N SER A 110 -8.51 -2.71 12.45
CA SER A 110 -7.90 -4.04 12.65
C SER A 110 -6.37 -3.96 12.74
N PHE A 111 -5.72 -3.20 11.86
CA PHE A 111 -4.27 -3.04 11.87
C PHE A 111 -3.78 -2.28 13.12
N LEU A 112 -4.41 -1.13 13.43
CA LEU A 112 -4.08 -0.33 14.62
C LEU A 112 -4.45 -1.05 15.92
N SER A 113 -5.49 -1.87 15.94
CA SER A 113 -5.85 -2.66 17.11
C SER A 113 -4.90 -3.84 17.31
N ILE A 114 -4.41 -4.49 16.25
CA ILE A 114 -3.36 -5.52 16.35
C ILE A 114 -2.05 -4.91 16.85
N GLU A 115 -1.59 -3.77 16.31
CA GLU A 115 -0.38 -3.11 16.81
C GLU A 115 -0.53 -2.59 18.24
N ARG A 116 -1.70 -2.04 18.63
CA ARG A 116 -1.94 -1.62 20.02
C ARG A 116 -2.11 -2.79 20.98
N ARG A 117 -2.67 -3.91 20.52
CA ARG A 117 -2.93 -5.10 21.33
C ARG A 117 -1.66 -5.92 21.51
N TRP A 118 -0.84 -5.99 20.47
CA TRP A 118 0.38 -6.78 20.38
C TRP A 118 1.50 -5.98 19.70
N PRO A 119 2.12 -5.04 20.41
CA PRO A 119 3.14 -4.13 19.87
C PRO A 119 4.42 -4.83 19.39
N TYR A 120 4.55 -6.13 19.63
CA TYR A 120 5.71 -6.94 19.23
C TYR A 120 5.36 -8.04 18.21
N GLY A 121 4.11 -8.07 17.72
CA GLY A 121 3.63 -9.06 16.75
C GLY A 121 3.02 -10.32 17.37
N LEU A 122 2.71 -11.28 16.50
CA LEU A 122 2.19 -12.60 16.84
C LEU A 122 3.16 -13.67 16.37
N ASP A 123 3.37 -14.69 17.21
CA ASP A 123 4.10 -15.89 16.87
C ASP A 123 3.31 -16.76 15.88
N PRO A 124 3.94 -17.71 15.16
CA PRO A 124 3.28 -18.56 14.15
C PRO A 124 2.11 -19.41 14.67
N ASP A 125 1.99 -19.56 15.99
CA ASP A 125 0.91 -20.26 16.68
C ASP A 125 -0.26 -19.33 17.10
N GLY A 126 -0.16 -18.03 16.79
CA GLY A 126 -1.13 -17.00 17.15
C GLY A 126 -0.95 -16.44 18.56
N SER A 127 0.14 -16.78 19.26
CA SER A 127 0.46 -16.23 20.58
C SER A 127 1.07 -14.82 20.47
N PRO A 128 0.87 -13.92 21.46
CA PRO A 128 1.54 -12.63 21.51
C PRO A 128 3.06 -12.80 21.60
N THR A 129 3.82 -12.20 20.70
CA THR A 129 5.28 -12.17 20.84
C THR A 129 5.63 -11.31 22.06
N PRO A 130 6.42 -11.81 23.03
CA PRO A 130 6.84 -11.02 24.18
C PRO A 130 7.87 -9.94 23.78
N PRO A 131 8.01 -8.85 24.56
CA PRO A 131 9.07 -7.87 24.37
C PRO A 131 10.45 -8.55 24.41
N TRP A 132 11.29 -8.24 23.43
CA TRP A 132 12.70 -8.61 23.43
C TRP A 132 13.41 -7.84 24.56
N PHE A 133 13.58 -8.47 25.72
CA PHE A 133 14.43 -7.98 26.82
C PHE A 133 15.86 -8.52 26.68
#